data_AF-A0A7X8VXZ3-F1
#
_entry.id   AF-A0A7X8VXZ3-F1
#
_cell.length_a   1.000
_cell.length_b   1.000
_cell.length_c   1.000
_cell.angle_alpha   90.00
_cell.angle_beta   90.00
_cell.angle_gamma   90.00
#
_symmetry.space_group_name_H-M   'P 1'
#
loop_
_entity.id
_entity.type
_entity.pdbx_description
1 polymer ?
#
loop_
_entity_poly.entity_id
_entity_poly.type
_entity_poly.pdbx_seq_one_letter_code
_entity_poly.pdbx_strand_id
1 'polypeptide(L)'
;MAAKLASGDTFFCQHCQARSVAKIKREYTDFTVTREFLVCAFCQHEIPAQASAPAGNAPAKAPAPPRNALAELLGDEPVPEQVDAATLLQDSQERRFCKNCDYNFLTPFKCQCTLHRREVEPMHDCPDFIPKKSRSEI
;
A
#
# COMPACT_ATOMS: atom_id res chain seq x y z
N MET A 1 -10.77 5.32 36.26
CA MET A 1 -10.67 6.63 35.59
C MET A 1 -10.68 6.37 34.09
N ALA A 2 -11.81 6.59 33.41
CA ALA A 2 -11.92 6.35 31.97
C ALA A 2 -11.22 7.48 31.22
N ALA A 3 -10.18 7.15 30.45
CA ALA A 3 -9.45 8.10 29.64
C ALA A 3 -10.41 8.75 28.63
N LYS A 4 -10.35 10.08 28.49
CA LYS A 4 -11.04 10.81 27.42
C LYS A 4 -10.36 10.41 26.11
N LEU A 5 -11.06 9.63 25.28
CA LEU A 5 -10.53 9.13 24.02
C LEU A 5 -10.88 10.10 22.88
N ALA A 6 -9.88 10.63 22.20
CA ALA A 6 -10.03 11.44 21.01
C ALA A 6 -9.87 10.59 19.73
N SER A 7 -10.27 11.14 18.58
CA SER A 7 -10.03 10.49 17.29
C SER A 7 -8.53 10.31 17.03
N GLY A 8 -8.11 9.11 16.63
CA GLY A 8 -6.71 8.79 16.39
C GLY A 8 -5.97 8.22 17.61
N ASP A 9 -6.59 8.23 18.80
CA ASP A 9 -5.98 7.63 19.99
C ASP A 9 -5.99 6.10 19.90
N THR A 10 -4.90 5.48 20.37
CA THR A 10 -4.83 4.03 20.53
C THR A 10 -5.48 3.61 21.85
N PHE A 11 -6.32 2.58 21.84
CA PHE A 11 -6.98 2.02 23.01
C PHE A 11 -7.13 0.50 22.90
N PHE A 12 -7.28 -0.17 24.04
CA PHE A 12 -7.60 -1.60 24.04
C PHE A 12 -9.11 -1.79 23.95
N CYS A 13 -9.58 -2.40 22.86
CA CYS A 13 -11.01 -2.60 22.65
C CYS A 13 -11.52 -3.81 23.44
N GLN A 14 -12.48 -3.59 24.35
CA GLN A 14 -13.08 -4.66 25.16
C GLN A 14 -13.96 -5.63 24.35
N HIS A 15 -14.43 -5.22 23.16
CA HIS A 15 -15.28 -6.05 22.32
C HIS A 15 -14.49 -7.06 21.48
N CYS A 16 -13.38 -6.64 20.86
CA CYS A 16 -12.55 -7.53 20.03
C CYS A 16 -11.23 -7.94 20.69
N GLN A 17 -10.98 -7.50 21.92
CA GLN A 17 -9.79 -7.84 22.72
C GLN A 17 -8.46 -7.57 21.99
N ALA A 18 -8.44 -6.52 21.16
CA ALA A 18 -7.27 -6.11 20.40
C ALA A 18 -6.96 -4.63 20.63
N ARG A 19 -5.69 -4.25 20.45
CA ARG A 19 -5.26 -2.86 20.45
C ARG A 19 -5.76 -2.20 19.18
N SER A 20 -6.65 -1.22 19.31
CA SER A 20 -7.32 -0.52 18.20
C SER A 20 -7.03 0.98 18.22
N VAL A 21 -7.32 1.64 17.11
CA VAL A 21 -7.36 3.10 17.00
C VAL A 21 -8.82 3.58 17.03
N ALA A 22 -9.10 4.72 17.66
CA ALA A 22 -10.41 5.35 17.68
C ALA A 22 -10.71 6.04 16.33
N LYS A 23 -11.76 5.59 15.64
CA LYS A 23 -12.21 6.11 14.34
C LYS A 23 -13.53 6.85 14.49
N ILE A 24 -13.69 7.99 13.81
CA ILE A 24 -14.98 8.68 13.74
C ILE A 24 -15.85 8.00 12.67
N LYS A 25 -17.07 7.60 13.04
CA LYS A 25 -18.12 7.16 12.10
C LYS A 25 -19.23 8.20 12.09
N ARG A 26 -19.70 8.53 10.88
CA ARG A 26 -20.78 9.49 10.64
C ARG A 26 -22.01 8.73 10.15
N GLU A 27 -23.12 8.96 10.81
CA GLU A 27 -24.42 8.48 10.38
C GLU A 27 -25.12 9.62 9.63
N TYR A 28 -25.66 9.30 8.45
CA TYR A 28 -26.31 10.25 7.58
C TYR A 28 -27.80 9.91 7.48
N THR A 29 -28.66 10.93 7.56
CA THR A 29 -30.07 10.82 7.19
C THR A 29 -30.37 11.83 6.08
N ASP A 30 -30.91 11.31 4.98
CA ASP A 30 -31.11 11.97 3.69
C ASP A 30 -29.80 12.51 3.07
N PHE A 31 -29.26 13.61 3.60
CA PHE A 31 -27.96 14.20 3.23
C PHE A 31 -27.30 14.99 4.38
N THR A 32 -27.84 14.87 5.60
CA THR A 32 -27.35 15.57 6.77
C THR A 32 -26.65 14.60 7.72
N VAL A 33 -25.54 15.02 8.33
CA VAL A 33 -24.86 14.23 9.36
C VAL A 33 -25.71 14.27 10.63
N THR A 34 -26.37 13.16 10.94
CA THR A 34 -27.29 13.02 12.08
C THR A 34 -26.52 12.77 13.36
N ARG A 35 -25.43 12.00 13.28
CA ARG A 35 -24.62 11.63 14.44
C ARG A 35 -23.17 11.39 14.04
N GLU A 36 -22.25 11.90 14.84
CA GLU A 36 -20.85 11.49 14.83
C GLU A 36 -20.53 10.73 16.12
N PHE A 37 -19.96 9.54 16.00
CA PHE A 37 -19.56 8.74 17.15
C PHE A 37 -18.25 8.02 16.90
N LEU A 38 -17.55 7.68 17.98
CA LEU A 38 -16.29 6.95 17.91
C LEU A 38 -16.55 5.45 17.86
N VAL A 39 -15.83 4.76 16.99
CA VAL A 39 -15.88 3.31 16.82
C VAL A 39 -14.48 2.72 16.86
N CYS A 40 -14.40 1.45 17.25
CA CYS A 40 -13.21 0.64 17.06
C CYS A 40 -12.90 0.50 15.56
N ALA A 41 -11.64 0.74 15.16
CA ALA A 41 -11.22 0.58 13.77
C ALA A 41 -11.35 -0.86 13.25
N PHE A 42 -11.18 -1.87 14.12
CA PHE A 42 -11.24 -3.28 13.74
C PHE A 42 -12.66 -3.85 13.76
N CYS A 43 -13.32 -3.83 14.93
CA CYS A 43 -14.63 -4.48 15.08
C CYS A 43 -15.83 -3.54 14.89
N GLN A 44 -15.58 -2.24 14.65
CA GLN A 44 -16.62 -1.22 14.45
C GLN A 44 -17.57 -1.02 15.64
N HIS A 45 -17.27 -1.62 16.79
CA HIS A 45 -18.07 -1.44 17.99
C HIS A 45 -18.04 0.02 18.46
N GLU A 46 -19.20 0.55 18.84
CA GLU A 46 -19.33 1.92 19.35
C GLU A 46 -18.59 2.04 20.68
N ILE A 47 -17.75 3.07 20.78
CA ILE A 47 -17.04 3.39 22.01
C ILE A 47 -17.92 4.39 22.77
N PRO A 48 -18.30 4.12 24.02
CA PRO A 48 -19.11 5.06 24.80
C PRO A 48 -18.30 6.34 25.01
N ALA A 49 -18.60 7.36 24.20
CA ALA A 49 -17.95 8.66 24.30
C ALA A 49 -18.43 9.34 25.59
N GLN A 50 -17.49 9.69 26.48
CA GLN A 50 -17.79 10.75 27.44
C GLN A 50 -17.91 12.05 26.66
N ALA A 51 -19.09 12.66 26.71
CA ALA A 51 -19.51 13.87 26.01
C ALA A 51 -18.32 14.81 25.68
N SER A 52 -17.83 14.74 24.45
CA SER A 52 -16.97 15.78 23.90
C SER A 52 -17.86 16.92 23.41
N ALA A 53 -17.56 18.13 23.90
CA ALA A 53 -18.20 19.39 23.55
C ALA A 53 -18.36 19.60 22.03
N PRO A 54 -19.32 20.45 21.60
CA PRO A 54 -19.66 20.64 20.19
C PRO A 54 -18.45 21.02 19.33
N ALA A 55 -18.44 20.48 18.12
CA ALA A 55 -17.46 20.71 17.07
C ALA A 55 -17.29 22.21 16.80
N GLY A 56 -16.18 22.78 17.25
CA GLY A 56 -15.92 24.19 17.09
C GLY A 56 -14.65 24.63 17.81
N ASN A 57 -13.55 23.91 17.60
CA ASN A 57 -12.17 24.40 17.65
C ASN A 57 -11.24 23.22 17.37
N ALA A 58 -10.48 23.30 16.28
CA ALA A 58 -9.43 22.32 16.00
C ALA A 58 -8.46 22.30 17.18
N PRO A 59 -8.22 21.15 17.83
CA PRO A 59 -7.21 21.08 18.89
C PRO A 59 -5.84 21.42 18.28
N ALA A 60 -5.07 22.23 19.01
CA ALA A 60 -3.71 22.59 18.64
C ALA A 60 -2.91 21.34 18.26
N LYS A 61 -2.23 21.41 17.11
CA LYS A 61 -1.48 20.31 16.48
C LYS A 61 -0.61 19.59 17.50
N ALA A 62 -1.05 18.41 17.95
CA ALA A 62 -0.24 17.54 18.77
C ALA A 62 1.06 17.20 18.01
N PRO A 63 2.20 17.03 18.71
CA PRO A 63 3.45 16.63 18.09
C PRO A 63 3.24 15.35 17.27
N ALA A 64 3.80 15.34 16.05
CA ALA A 64 3.64 14.22 15.14
C ALA A 64 4.09 12.92 15.83
N PRO A 65 3.25 11.87 15.85
CA PRO A 65 3.67 10.59 16.40
C PRO A 65 4.89 10.05 15.62
N PRO A 66 5.72 9.21 16.26
CA PRO A 66 6.85 8.58 15.57
C PRO A 66 6.34 7.80 14.35
N ARG A 67 7.06 7.90 13.22
CA ARG A 67 6.68 7.27 11.94
C ARG A 67 6.41 5.76 12.04
N ASN A 68 6.92 5.12 13.09
CA ASN A 68 6.84 3.68 13.32
C ASN A 68 5.61 3.23 14.11
N ALA A 69 4.75 4.15 14.57
CA ALA A 69 3.57 3.80 15.38
C ALA A 69 2.57 2.89 14.64
N LEU A 70 2.55 2.92 13.30
CA LEU A 70 1.71 2.05 12.48
C LEU A 70 2.29 0.63 12.37
N ALA A 71 3.62 0.48 12.34
CA ALA A 71 4.27 -0.84 12.25
C ALA A 71 3.97 -1.69 13.50
N GLU A 72 4.02 -1.08 14.69
CA GLU A 72 3.62 -1.73 15.95
C GLU A 72 2.15 -2.18 15.99
N LEU A 73 1.26 -1.47 15.28
CA LEU A 73 -0.16 -1.81 15.20
C LEU A 73 -0.44 -2.94 14.20
N LEU A 74 0.34 -3.02 13.12
CA LEU A 74 0.17 -4.02 12.06
C LEU A 74 0.93 -5.32 12.34
N GLY A 75 1.87 -5.30 13.30
CA GLY A 75 2.74 -6.45 13.57
C GLY A 75 3.81 -6.65 12.51
N ASP A 76 4.10 -5.62 11.71
CA ASP A 76 5.17 -5.64 10.73
C ASP A 76 6.51 -5.53 11.47
N GLU A 77 7.37 -6.53 11.30
CA GLU A 77 8.77 -6.44 11.69
C GLU A 77 9.40 -5.23 10.97
N PRO A 78 10.23 -4.43 11.64
CA PRO A 78 10.86 -3.27 11.03
C PRO A 78 11.75 -3.74 9.87
N VAL A 79 11.21 -3.65 8.65
CA VAL A 79 11.97 -3.89 7.42
C VAL A 79 13.06 -2.81 7.36
N PRO A 80 14.35 -3.17 7.25
CA PRO A 80 15.41 -2.18 7.17
C PRO A 80 15.13 -1.23 6.00
N GLU A 81 14.90 0.04 6.34
CA GLU A 81 14.84 1.16 5.40
C GLU A 81 16.21 1.32 4.76
N GLN A 82 16.42 0.66 3.62
CA GLN A 82 17.37 0.97 2.54
C GLN A 82 17.64 -0.30 1.73
N VAL A 83 16.61 -0.83 1.08
CA VAL A 83 16.88 -1.51 -0.19
C VAL A 83 16.72 -0.42 -1.24
N ASP A 84 17.85 0.07 -1.74
CA ASP A 84 17.88 1.04 -2.83
C ASP A 84 16.95 0.50 -3.92
N ALA A 85 15.97 1.30 -4.36
CA ALA A 85 14.98 0.84 -5.34
C ALA A 85 15.68 0.35 -6.62
N ALA A 86 16.87 0.89 -6.90
CA ALA A 86 17.77 0.42 -7.95
C ALA A 86 18.23 -1.04 -7.76
N THR A 87 18.44 -1.51 -6.54
CA THR A 87 18.83 -2.90 -6.22
C THR A 87 17.65 -3.85 -6.32
N LEU A 88 16.43 -3.41 -5.97
CA LEU A 88 15.21 -4.21 -6.21
C LEU A 88 14.88 -4.34 -7.69
N LEU A 89 15.14 -3.29 -8.49
CA LEU A 89 14.91 -3.27 -9.94
C LEU A 89 16.04 -3.91 -10.77
N GLN A 90 17.08 -4.42 -10.11
CA GLN A 90 18.18 -5.20 -10.69
C GLN A 90 17.83 -6.69 -10.80
N ASP A 91 16.56 -7.05 -10.66
CA ASP A 91 16.15 -8.43 -10.87
C ASP A 91 16.36 -8.82 -12.34
N SER A 92 17.42 -9.62 -12.56
CA SER A 92 17.85 -10.11 -13.87
C SER A 92 16.77 -10.96 -14.58
N GLN A 93 15.77 -11.44 -13.84
CA GLN A 93 14.69 -12.26 -14.39
C GLN A 93 13.50 -11.43 -14.91
N GLU A 94 13.25 -10.23 -14.37
CA GLU A 94 12.09 -9.41 -14.72
C GLU A 94 12.12 -8.84 -16.15
N ARG A 95 13.23 -9.01 -16.86
CA ARG A 95 13.44 -8.43 -18.21
C ARG A 95 13.60 -9.45 -19.32
N ARG A 96 13.29 -10.74 -19.08
CA ARG A 96 13.40 -11.84 -20.08
C ARG A 96 12.27 -11.87 -21.11
N PHE A 97 11.83 -10.70 -21.57
CA PHE A 97 10.77 -10.58 -22.57
C PHE A 97 11.32 -10.72 -23.99
N CYS A 98 10.52 -11.31 -24.90
CA CYS A 98 10.82 -11.41 -26.32
C CYS A 98 11.27 -10.07 -26.91
N LYS A 99 10.65 -8.94 -26.55
CA LYS A 99 11.07 -7.61 -27.04
C LYS A 99 12.55 -7.27 -26.77
N ASN A 100 13.11 -7.80 -25.68
CA ASN A 100 14.48 -7.61 -25.23
C ASN A 100 15.44 -8.73 -25.70
N CYS A 101 14.97 -9.71 -26.48
CA CYS A 101 15.74 -10.86 -26.93
C CYS A 101 16.46 -10.61 -28.26
N ASP A 102 17.72 -11.00 -28.42
CA ASP A 102 18.52 -10.82 -29.64
C ASP A 102 17.84 -11.41 -30.88
N TYR A 103 17.11 -12.53 -30.71
CA TYR A 103 16.36 -13.19 -31.78
C TYR A 103 15.02 -12.55 -32.12
N ASN A 104 14.65 -11.45 -31.47
CA ASN A 104 13.37 -10.78 -31.72
C ASN A 104 13.51 -9.74 -32.84
N PHE A 105 12.81 -10.03 -33.94
CA PHE A 105 12.61 -9.11 -35.03
C PHE A 105 11.30 -8.35 -34.81
N LEU A 106 11.43 -7.09 -34.39
CA LEU A 106 10.32 -6.20 -34.10
C LEU A 106 10.08 -5.26 -35.29
N THR A 107 8.89 -5.35 -35.88
CA THR A 107 8.37 -4.37 -36.85
C THR A 107 7.15 -3.67 -36.26
N PRO A 108 6.72 -2.52 -36.81
CA PRO A 108 5.54 -1.82 -36.30
C PRO A 108 4.25 -2.65 -36.27
N PHE A 109 4.17 -3.71 -37.10
CA PHE A 109 2.96 -4.53 -37.25
C PHE A 109 3.12 -5.96 -36.72
N LYS A 110 4.35 -6.47 -36.59
CA LYS A 110 4.62 -7.87 -36.24
C LYS A 110 5.85 -8.02 -35.38
N CYS A 111 5.77 -8.98 -34.47
CA CYS A 111 6.86 -9.42 -33.60
C CYS A 111 7.17 -10.88 -33.92
N GLN A 112 8.34 -11.15 -34.50
CA GLN A 112 8.71 -12.51 -34.88
C GLN A 112 9.97 -12.97 -34.16
N CYS A 113 9.97 -14.22 -33.70
CA CYS A 113 11.17 -14.87 -33.20
C CYS A 113 11.90 -15.55 -34.37
N THR A 114 13.13 -15.14 -34.66
CA THR A 114 13.93 -15.73 -35.75
C THR A 114 14.43 -17.13 -35.42
N LEU A 115 14.60 -17.46 -34.13
CA LEU A 115 15.02 -18.78 -33.65
C LEU A 115 13.95 -19.84 -33.87
N HIS A 116 12.72 -19.60 -33.38
CA HIS A 116 11.60 -20.56 -33.49
C HIS A 116 10.72 -20.33 -34.73
N ARG A 117 11.02 -19.32 -35.55
CA ARG A 117 10.32 -18.96 -36.80
C ARG A 117 8.81 -18.80 -36.64
N ARG A 118 8.38 -18.25 -35.51
CA ARG A 118 6.97 -18.01 -35.18
C ARG A 118 6.74 -16.56 -34.77
N GLU A 119 5.51 -16.11 -34.95
CA GLU A 119 5.05 -14.85 -34.37
C GLU A 119 4.95 -15.00 -32.85
N VAL A 120 5.42 -14.00 -32.11
CA VAL A 120 5.47 -13.97 -30.65
C VAL A 120 5.00 -12.63 -30.15
N GLU A 121 4.41 -12.58 -28.96
CA GLU A 121 4.06 -11.30 -28.35
C GLU A 121 5.28 -10.64 -27.69
N PRO A 122 5.39 -9.30 -27.67
CA PRO A 122 6.50 -8.59 -27.06
C PRO A 122 6.80 -8.98 -25.60
N MET A 123 5.75 -9.34 -24.84
CA MET A 123 5.83 -9.69 -23.42
C MET A 123 5.90 -11.20 -23.15
N HIS A 124 5.98 -12.03 -24.18
CA HIS A 124 6.19 -13.47 -24.00
C HIS A 124 7.64 -13.74 -23.57
N ASP A 125 7.89 -14.73 -22.74
CA ASP A 125 9.21 -15.21 -22.34
C ASP A 125 9.47 -16.65 -22.85
N CYS A 126 10.75 -17.05 -22.90
CA CYS A 126 11.15 -18.40 -23.30
C CYS A 126 12.50 -18.80 -22.65
N PRO A 127 12.79 -20.11 -22.53
CA PRO A 127 14.06 -20.57 -21.96
C PRO A 127 15.28 -20.15 -22.80
N ASP A 128 15.11 -20.02 -24.12
CA ASP A 128 16.16 -19.66 -25.09
C ASP A 128 16.43 -18.14 -25.18
N PHE A 129 16.02 -17.37 -24.16
CA PHE A 129 16.21 -15.92 -24.13
C PHE A 129 17.69 -15.54 -24.09
N ILE A 130 18.12 -14.70 -25.05
CA ILE A 130 19.44 -14.07 -25.06
C ILE A 130 19.23 -12.55 -25.10
N PRO A 131 19.79 -11.76 -24.18
CA PRO A 131 19.55 -10.31 -24.15
C PRO A 131 20.12 -9.60 -25.39
N LYS A 132 19.37 -8.64 -25.94
CA LYS A 132 19.85 -7.72 -27.00
C LYS A 132 21.05 -6.93 -26.48
N LYS A 133 22.11 -6.83 -27.29
CA LYS A 133 23.26 -5.97 -27.01
C LYS A 133 22.79 -4.51 -26.91
N SER A 134 23.12 -3.84 -25.80
CA SER A 134 22.74 -2.44 -25.62
C SER A 134 23.55 -1.56 -26.59
N ARG A 135 22.96 -0.47 -27.09
CA ARG A 135 23.68 0.52 -27.94
C ARG A 135 24.82 1.25 -27.21
N SER A 136 24.92 1.07 -25.90
CA SER A 136 25.98 1.61 -25.05
C SER A 136 27.32 0.87 -25.17
N GLU A 137 27.35 -0.26 -25.90
CA GLU A 137 28.53 -1.14 -26.02
C GLU A 137 29.03 -1.28 -27.47
N ILE A 138 28.63 -0.38 -28.38
CA ILE A 138 29.14 -0.26 -29.77
C ILE A 138 29.75 1.12 -29.97
#